data_AF-A0A960FXD5-F1
#
_entry.id   AF-A0A960FXD5-F1
#
_cell.length_a   1.000
_cell.length_b   1.000
_cell.length_c   1.000
_cell.angle_alpha   90.00
_cell.angle_beta   90.00
_cell.angle_gamma   90.00
#
_symmetry.space_group_name_H-M   'P 1'
#
loop_
_entity.id
_entity.type
_entity.pdbx_description
1 polymer ?
#
loop_
_entity_poly.entity_id
_entity_poly.type
_entity_poly.pdbx_seq_one_letter_code
_entity_poly.pdbx_strand_id
1 'polypeptide(L)'
;MVAKNAGMPATPADLINVDEVIGKYYDVVPDPNVPEQRVSFGTSGHRGSSLKTSFNEAHIVAITQAIAEYRKKAGVTGPLYIGRDTHALSEPAWKTAIEVLVANGVTVRIDSRDDFTPTPVVSQAILTHNRAADGTQRFTGEGLADGIVVTPSHNPPT
;
A
#
# COMPACT_ATOMS: atom_id res chain seq x y z
N MET A 1 19.74 -5.07 22.62
CA MET A 1 19.11 -5.64 23.84
C MET A 1 18.03 -6.60 23.39
N VAL A 2 17.97 -7.80 23.97
CA VAL A 2 16.92 -8.79 23.69
C VAL A 2 15.87 -8.70 24.81
N ALA A 3 14.60 -8.61 24.44
CA ALA A 3 13.51 -8.57 25.42
C ALA A 3 13.46 -9.88 26.22
N LYS A 4 13.06 -9.82 27.50
CA LYS A 4 13.02 -11.00 28.39
C LYS A 4 12.07 -12.11 27.88
N ASN A 5 11.09 -11.74 27.07
CA ASN A 5 10.09 -12.63 26.47
C ASN A 5 10.36 -12.95 24.99
N ALA A 6 11.58 -12.71 24.48
CA ALA A 6 11.91 -13.05 23.10
C ALA A 6 11.73 -14.55 22.84
N GLY A 7 11.04 -14.89 21.74
CA GLY A 7 10.74 -16.28 21.36
C GLY A 7 9.56 -16.91 22.12
N MET A 8 8.95 -16.18 23.06
CA MET A 8 7.75 -16.65 23.76
C MET A 8 6.47 -16.24 23.01
N PRO A 9 5.37 -16.99 23.16
CA PRO A 9 4.07 -16.58 22.65
C PRO A 9 3.64 -15.21 23.19
N ALA A 10 2.97 -14.42 22.36
CA ALA A 10 2.36 -13.16 22.77
C ALA A 10 1.27 -13.40 23.83
N THR A 11 1.18 -12.48 24.78
CA THR A 11 0.12 -12.44 25.80
C THR A 11 -0.99 -11.48 25.37
N PRO A 12 -2.20 -11.52 25.97
CA PRO A 12 -3.26 -10.56 25.67
C PRO A 12 -2.84 -9.09 25.84
N ALA A 13 -1.88 -8.80 26.73
CA ALA A 13 -1.39 -7.44 26.95
C ALA A 13 -0.45 -6.93 25.83
N ASP A 14 0.07 -7.83 24.99
CA ASP A 14 0.92 -7.48 23.85
C ASP A 14 0.08 -7.15 22.59
N LEU A 15 -1.22 -7.46 22.60
CA LEU A 15 -2.11 -7.34 21.44
C LEU A 15 -2.69 -5.93 21.31
N ILE A 16 -2.89 -5.52 20.06
CA ILE A 16 -3.53 -4.25 19.72
C ILE A 16 -5.06 -4.36 19.80
N ASN A 17 -5.73 -3.22 19.97
CA ASN A 17 -7.15 -3.11 19.65
C ASN A 17 -7.30 -2.78 18.15
N VAL A 18 -7.72 -3.77 17.35
CA VAL A 18 -7.85 -3.64 15.90
C VAL A 18 -8.88 -2.57 15.51
N ASP A 19 -10.01 -2.50 16.22
CA ASP A 19 -11.06 -1.52 15.95
C ASP A 19 -10.59 -0.09 16.23
N GLU A 20 -9.76 0.11 17.26
CA GLU A 20 -9.16 1.44 17.53
C GLU A 20 -8.18 1.84 16.42
N VAL A 21 -7.34 0.91 15.96
CA VAL A 21 -6.38 1.14 14.88
C VAL A 21 -7.12 1.52 13.59
N ILE A 22 -8.18 0.79 13.23
CA ILE A 22 -8.98 1.09 12.04
C ILE A 22 -9.78 2.39 12.23
N GLY A 23 -10.39 2.62 13.41
CA GLY A 23 -11.13 3.85 13.70
C GLY A 23 -10.26 5.09 13.50
N LYS A 24 -9.06 5.11 14.10
CA LYS A 24 -8.14 6.25 13.96
C LYS A 24 -7.65 6.47 12.52
N TYR A 25 -7.65 5.45 11.67
CA TYR A 25 -7.28 5.63 10.26
C TYR A 25 -8.22 6.63 9.57
N TYR A 26 -9.52 6.56 9.87
CA TYR A 26 -10.55 7.43 9.31
C TYR A 26 -10.77 8.70 10.13
N ASP A 27 -10.77 8.58 11.47
CA ASP A 27 -11.18 9.68 12.36
C ASP A 27 -10.12 10.76 12.54
N VAL A 28 -8.83 10.44 12.30
CA VAL A 28 -7.70 11.33 12.58
C VAL A 28 -7.05 11.80 11.28
N VAL A 29 -6.90 13.12 11.16
CA VAL A 29 -6.25 13.78 10.02
C VAL A 29 -4.86 14.28 10.43
N PRO A 30 -3.80 13.99 9.66
CA PRO A 30 -2.46 14.50 9.93
C PRO A 30 -2.35 16.02 9.75
N ASP A 31 -1.59 16.66 10.64
CA ASP A 31 -1.16 18.05 10.51
C ASP A 31 0.19 18.11 9.76
N PRO A 32 0.24 18.68 8.54
CA PRO A 32 1.48 18.80 7.78
C PRO A 32 2.51 19.72 8.44
N ASN A 33 2.14 20.53 9.45
CA ASN A 33 3.10 21.30 10.22
C ASN A 33 3.91 20.45 11.20
N VAL A 34 3.42 19.25 11.56
CA VAL A 34 4.10 18.29 12.43
C VAL A 34 4.94 17.32 11.57
N PRO A 35 6.28 17.37 11.61
CA PRO A 35 7.14 16.55 10.74
C PRO A 35 6.86 15.04 10.79
N GLU A 36 6.53 14.51 11.97
CA GLU A 36 6.27 13.09 12.21
C GLU A 36 4.97 12.59 11.59
N GLN A 37 4.05 13.51 11.24
CA GLN A 37 2.76 13.20 10.61
C GLN A 37 2.80 13.41 9.09
N ARG A 38 3.96 13.75 8.52
CA ARG A 38 4.11 13.93 7.08
C ARG A 38 4.27 12.59 6.38
N VAL A 39 3.89 12.58 5.10
CA VAL A 39 4.31 11.51 4.19
C VAL A 39 5.84 11.48 4.10
N SER A 40 6.41 10.32 4.44
CA SER A 40 7.81 9.98 4.19
C SER A 40 7.86 8.76 3.26
N PHE A 41 8.01 8.99 1.96
CA PHE A 41 7.95 7.95 0.94
C PHE A 41 9.36 7.62 0.42
N GLY A 42 9.97 6.58 0.98
CA GLY A 42 11.36 6.17 0.70
C GLY A 42 11.46 4.92 -0.18
N THR A 43 12.58 4.20 -0.07
CA THR A 43 12.85 2.96 -0.83
C THR A 43 11.80 1.86 -0.61
N SER A 44 11.17 1.85 0.56
CA SER A 44 10.10 0.91 0.93
C SER A 44 8.72 1.58 1.04
N GLY A 45 8.53 2.69 0.33
CA GLY A 45 7.30 3.49 0.39
C GLY A 45 7.17 4.26 1.70
N HIS A 46 5.92 4.56 2.06
CA HIS A 46 5.56 5.21 3.32
C HIS A 46 5.02 4.18 4.32
N ARG A 47 5.42 4.31 5.59
CA ARG A 47 5.00 3.47 6.70
C ARG A 47 4.71 4.34 7.91
N GLY A 48 3.75 3.91 8.72
CA GLY A 48 3.38 4.57 9.97
C GLY A 48 2.30 3.77 10.67
N SER A 49 1.63 4.42 11.61
CA SER A 49 0.48 3.86 12.33
C SER A 49 -0.56 4.94 12.51
N SER A 50 -1.84 4.58 12.38
CA SER A 50 -2.96 5.50 12.64
C SER A 50 -2.96 5.98 14.10
N LEU A 51 -2.48 5.16 15.04
CA LEU A 51 -2.35 5.52 16.47
C LEU A 51 -1.37 6.67 16.70
N LYS A 52 -0.43 6.88 15.78
CA LYS A 52 0.58 7.94 15.82
C LYS A 52 0.30 9.06 14.82
N THR A 53 -0.86 9.03 14.16
CA THR A 53 -1.23 9.98 13.12
C THR A 53 -0.22 10.04 11.97
N SER A 54 0.41 8.89 11.65
CA SER A 54 1.42 8.79 10.58
C SER A 54 1.06 7.78 9.51
N PHE A 55 -0.16 7.23 9.55
CA PHE A 55 -0.75 6.39 8.51
C PHE A 55 -2.28 6.40 8.66
N ASN A 56 -2.91 7.35 7.98
CA ASN A 56 -4.34 7.67 8.06
C ASN A 56 -4.84 7.93 6.64
N GLU A 57 -6.17 8.01 6.46
CA GLU A 57 -6.80 8.12 5.13
C GLU A 57 -6.19 9.23 4.27
N ALA A 58 -6.00 10.43 4.83
CA ALA A 58 -5.43 11.57 4.12
C ALA A 58 -4.04 11.29 3.53
N HIS A 59 -3.21 10.47 4.20
CA HIS A 59 -1.90 10.07 3.67
C HIS A 59 -2.08 9.23 2.40
N ILE A 60 -3.01 8.27 2.44
CA ILE A 60 -3.24 7.33 1.34
C ILE A 60 -3.87 8.04 0.15
N VAL A 61 -4.81 8.95 0.39
CA VAL A 61 -5.36 9.82 -0.65
C VAL A 61 -4.25 10.61 -1.34
N ALA A 62 -3.41 11.32 -0.57
CA ALA A 62 -2.34 12.15 -1.12
C ALA A 62 -1.30 11.33 -1.89
N ILE A 63 -0.84 10.21 -1.34
CA ILE A 63 0.13 9.31 -1.99
C ILE A 63 -0.44 8.74 -3.29
N THR A 64 -1.68 8.26 -3.25
CA THR A 64 -2.28 7.60 -4.40
C THR A 64 -2.58 8.58 -5.52
N GLN A 65 -3.00 9.80 -5.19
CA GLN A 65 -3.16 10.88 -6.16
C GLN A 65 -1.83 11.21 -6.84
N ALA A 66 -0.75 11.35 -6.06
CA ALA A 66 0.58 11.60 -6.60
C ALA A 66 1.06 10.46 -7.53
N ILE A 67 0.77 9.19 -7.18
CA ILE A 67 1.08 8.04 -8.03
C ILE A 67 0.30 8.10 -9.34
N ALA A 68 -1.02 8.37 -9.30
CA ALA A 68 -1.85 8.45 -10.50
C ALA A 68 -1.37 9.55 -11.47
N GLU A 69 -1.03 10.72 -10.95
CA GLU A 69 -0.47 11.82 -11.74
C GLU A 69 0.90 11.48 -12.32
N TYR A 70 1.77 10.85 -11.53
CA TYR A 70 3.09 10.42 -11.99
C TYR A 70 2.98 9.38 -13.10
N ARG A 71 2.13 8.37 -12.95
CA ARG A 71 1.86 7.34 -13.99
C ARG A 71 1.46 7.99 -15.31
N LYS A 72 0.52 8.94 -15.26
CA LYS A 72 0.07 9.68 -16.44
C LYS A 72 1.22 10.45 -17.10
N LYS A 73 2.02 11.17 -16.31
CA LYS A 73 3.20 11.91 -16.80
C LYS A 73 4.26 10.98 -17.41
N ALA A 74 4.45 9.81 -16.83
CA ALA A 74 5.41 8.79 -17.29
C ALA A 74 4.90 7.96 -18.48
N GLY A 75 3.65 8.17 -18.94
CA GLY A 75 3.06 7.41 -20.04
C GLY A 75 2.71 5.97 -19.69
N VAL A 76 2.54 5.64 -18.40
CA VAL A 76 2.10 4.31 -17.95
C VAL A 76 0.57 4.24 -18.05
N THR A 77 0.09 3.74 -19.19
CA THR A 77 -1.34 3.74 -19.57
C THR A 77 -2.03 2.39 -19.37
N GLY A 78 -1.30 1.33 -19.04
CA GLY A 78 -1.87 0.03 -18.72
C GLY A 78 -2.41 -0.05 -17.28
N PRO A 79 -2.89 -1.25 -16.88
CA PRO A 79 -3.53 -1.42 -15.58
C PRO A 79 -2.55 -1.24 -14.41
N LEU A 80 -3.09 -0.96 -13.23
CA LEU A 80 -2.35 -0.99 -11.97
C LEU A 80 -2.75 -2.23 -11.18
N TYR A 81 -1.79 -3.12 -10.91
CA TYR A 81 -1.99 -4.26 -10.02
C TYR A 81 -1.80 -3.82 -8.57
N ILE A 82 -2.83 -3.95 -7.74
CA ILE A 82 -2.74 -3.58 -6.32
C ILE A 82 -2.99 -4.78 -5.41
N GLY A 83 -2.02 -5.05 -4.55
CA GLY A 83 -2.06 -6.10 -3.54
C GLY A 83 -2.03 -5.54 -2.13
N ARG A 84 -2.60 -6.28 -1.17
CA ARG A 84 -2.52 -5.97 0.27
C ARG A 84 -2.04 -7.19 1.05
N ASP A 85 -1.38 -6.94 2.18
CA ASP A 85 -1.07 -7.98 3.17
C ASP A 85 -2.14 -8.06 4.27
N THR A 86 -1.84 -8.80 5.35
CA THR A 86 -2.75 -9.11 6.45
C THR A 86 -2.75 -8.09 7.59
N HIS A 87 -2.08 -6.93 7.47
CA HIS A 87 -2.14 -5.90 8.52
C HIS A 87 -3.52 -5.23 8.57
N ALA A 88 -3.94 -4.84 9.78
CA ALA A 88 -5.24 -4.19 9.99
C ALA A 88 -5.42 -2.93 9.14
N LEU A 89 -4.36 -2.13 8.99
CA LEU A 89 -4.38 -0.89 8.19
C LEU A 89 -4.27 -1.14 6.68
N SER A 90 -3.96 -2.37 6.24
CA SER A 90 -3.78 -2.67 4.82
C SER A 90 -5.10 -2.71 4.04
N GLU A 91 -6.18 -3.22 4.65
CA GLU A 91 -7.49 -3.21 4.02
C GLU A 91 -8.06 -1.79 3.80
N PRO A 92 -8.15 -0.90 4.81
CA PRO A 92 -8.67 0.45 4.60
C PRO A 92 -7.80 1.24 3.62
N ALA A 93 -6.46 1.17 3.73
CA ALA A 93 -5.56 1.82 2.77
C ALA A 93 -5.70 1.30 1.35
N TRP A 94 -5.92 0.00 1.17
CA TRP A 94 -6.16 -0.58 -0.14
C TRP A 94 -7.48 -0.08 -0.75
N LYS A 95 -8.56 0.03 0.04
CA LYS A 95 -9.85 0.58 -0.42
C LYS A 95 -9.71 2.05 -0.85
N THR A 96 -9.14 2.90 0.00
CA THR A 96 -8.89 4.32 -0.30
C THR A 96 -8.02 4.48 -1.56
N ALA A 97 -6.99 3.66 -1.73
CA ALA A 97 -6.16 3.71 -2.93
C ALA A 97 -6.97 3.35 -4.19
N ILE A 98 -7.82 2.33 -4.15
CA ILE A 98 -8.68 1.96 -5.28
C ILE A 98 -9.61 3.10 -5.66
N GLU A 99 -10.26 3.73 -4.68
CA GLU A 99 -11.18 4.85 -4.93
C GLU A 99 -10.48 5.99 -5.68
N VAL A 100 -9.31 6.41 -5.21
CA VAL A 100 -8.52 7.47 -5.86
C VAL A 100 -8.05 7.07 -7.25
N LEU A 101 -7.56 5.83 -7.43
CA LEU A 101 -7.09 5.33 -8.72
C LEU A 101 -8.23 5.29 -9.76
N VAL A 102 -9.37 4.73 -9.37
CA VAL A 102 -10.55 4.64 -10.24
C VAL A 102 -11.09 6.03 -10.57
N ALA A 103 -11.11 6.96 -9.61
CA ALA A 103 -11.48 8.35 -9.85
C ALA A 103 -10.55 9.06 -10.88
N ASN A 104 -9.27 8.66 -10.94
CA ASN A 104 -8.31 9.13 -11.95
C ASN A 104 -8.39 8.37 -13.29
N GLY A 105 -9.34 7.45 -13.46
CA GLY A 105 -9.51 6.65 -14.68
C GLY A 105 -8.48 5.53 -14.84
N VAL A 106 -7.76 5.16 -13.78
CA VAL A 106 -6.82 4.04 -13.81
C VAL A 106 -7.59 2.73 -13.77
N THR A 107 -7.28 1.81 -14.69
CA THR A 107 -7.81 0.44 -14.63
C THR A 107 -7.08 -0.33 -13.53
N VAL A 108 -7.77 -0.64 -12.44
CA VAL A 108 -7.17 -1.37 -11.31
C VAL A 108 -7.42 -2.88 -11.43
N ARG A 109 -6.41 -3.68 -11.07
CA ARG A 109 -6.48 -5.15 -10.98
C ARG A 109 -6.19 -5.57 -9.54
N ILE A 110 -7.11 -6.35 -8.98
CA ILE A 110 -7.03 -6.90 -7.61
C ILE A 110 -7.05 -8.43 -7.67
N ASP A 111 -6.79 -9.09 -6.54
CA ASP A 111 -7.00 -10.54 -6.44
C ASP A 111 -8.48 -10.88 -6.70
N SER A 112 -8.74 -11.90 -7.51
CA SER A 112 -10.08 -12.24 -7.96
C SER A 112 -10.97 -12.86 -6.86
N ARG A 113 -10.39 -13.22 -5.72
CA ARG A 113 -11.08 -13.76 -4.55
C ARG A 113 -11.11 -12.77 -3.39
N ASP A 114 -10.69 -11.51 -3.62
CA ASP A 114 -10.52 -10.49 -2.58
C ASP A 114 -9.59 -10.95 -1.44
N ASP A 115 -8.56 -11.72 -1.77
CA ASP A 115 -7.57 -12.28 -0.84
C ASP A 115 -6.27 -11.43 -0.80
N PHE A 116 -5.37 -11.79 0.11
CA PHE A 116 -4.07 -11.16 0.27
C PHE A 116 -3.12 -11.50 -0.89
N THR A 117 -2.30 -10.53 -1.28
CA THR A 117 -1.38 -10.68 -2.42
C THR A 117 0.06 -10.40 -1.99
N PRO A 118 0.94 -11.41 -1.96
CA PRO A 118 2.35 -11.20 -1.66
C PRO A 118 3.02 -10.24 -2.65
N THR A 119 3.96 -9.41 -2.17
CA THR A 119 4.81 -8.53 -3.00
C THR A 119 5.36 -9.20 -4.27
N PRO A 120 5.93 -10.42 -4.24
CA PRO A 120 6.45 -11.06 -5.46
C PRO A 120 5.36 -11.43 -6.47
N VAL A 121 4.11 -11.64 -6.04
CA VAL A 121 2.99 -11.95 -6.95
C VAL A 121 2.58 -10.70 -7.73
N VAL A 122 2.54 -9.52 -7.09
CA VAL A 122 2.33 -8.24 -7.80
C VAL A 122 3.45 -7.99 -8.82
N SER A 123 4.71 -8.20 -8.41
CA SER A 123 5.87 -8.08 -9.32
C SER A 123 5.76 -9.04 -10.52
N GLN A 124 5.44 -10.31 -10.27
CA GLN A 124 5.29 -11.32 -11.31
C GLN A 124 4.12 -10.98 -12.26
N ALA A 125 3.01 -10.45 -11.75
CA ALA A 125 1.88 -10.03 -12.56
C ALA A 125 2.26 -8.89 -13.51
N ILE A 126 3.01 -7.90 -13.02
CA ILE A 126 3.52 -6.78 -13.83
C ILE A 126 4.46 -7.30 -14.92
N LEU A 127 5.45 -8.12 -14.56
CA LEU A 127 6.41 -8.67 -15.51
C LEU A 127 5.71 -9.50 -16.60
N THR A 128 4.74 -10.32 -16.20
CA THR A 128 3.92 -11.12 -17.12
C THR A 128 3.08 -10.25 -18.05
N HIS A 129 2.43 -9.21 -17.53
CA HIS A 129 1.64 -8.27 -18.32
C HIS A 129 2.50 -7.52 -19.35
N ASN A 130 3.69 -7.11 -18.93
CA ASN A 130 4.60 -6.31 -19.74
C ASN A 130 5.53 -7.16 -20.62
N ARG A 131 5.22 -8.43 -20.84
CA ARG A 131 6.01 -9.28 -21.75
C ARG A 131 5.68 -8.95 -23.20
N ALA A 132 6.70 -8.82 -24.05
CA ALA A 132 6.54 -8.65 -25.48
C ALA A 132 6.10 -9.97 -26.15
N ALA A 133 5.59 -9.88 -27.38
CA ALA A 133 5.11 -11.05 -28.13
C ALA A 133 6.22 -12.08 -28.41
N ASP A 134 7.48 -11.65 -28.48
CA ASP A 134 8.66 -12.50 -28.65
C ASP A 134 9.15 -13.11 -27.32
N GLY A 135 8.45 -12.86 -26.21
CA GLY A 135 8.78 -13.38 -24.89
C GLY A 135 9.77 -12.53 -24.09
N THR A 136 10.32 -11.46 -24.66
CA THR A 136 11.25 -10.55 -23.95
C THR A 136 10.50 -9.60 -22.99
N GLN A 137 11.20 -9.03 -22.02
CA GLN A 137 10.60 -8.07 -21.09
C GLN A 137 10.55 -6.68 -21.74
N ARG A 138 9.38 -6.04 -21.71
CA ARG A 138 9.19 -4.67 -22.18
C ARG A 138 9.18 -3.69 -21.01
N PHE A 139 9.80 -2.52 -21.24
CA PHE A 139 9.86 -1.41 -20.30
C PHE A 139 9.36 -0.08 -20.88
N THR A 140 9.00 -0.05 -22.17
CA THR A 140 8.51 1.14 -22.89
C THR A 140 7.34 0.80 -23.80
N GLY A 141 6.62 1.82 -24.29
CA GLY A 141 5.47 1.67 -25.19
C GLY A 141 4.13 1.61 -24.46
N GLU A 142 3.04 1.50 -25.22
CA GLU A 142 1.69 1.63 -24.68
C GLU A 142 1.27 0.45 -23.79
N GLY A 143 0.29 0.69 -22.91
CA GLY A 143 -0.33 -0.37 -22.12
C GLY A 143 0.58 -1.05 -21.10
N LEU A 144 1.67 -0.41 -20.68
CA LEU A 144 2.50 -0.94 -19.58
C LEU A 144 1.70 -0.94 -18.28
N ALA A 145 1.73 -2.06 -17.57
CA ALA A 145 1.27 -2.17 -16.21
C ALA A 145 2.35 -1.76 -15.21
N ASP A 146 1.92 -1.38 -14.00
CA ASP A 146 2.76 -1.33 -12.81
C ASP A 146 1.93 -1.81 -11.60
N GLY A 147 2.38 -1.55 -10.37
CA GLY A 147 1.58 -1.88 -9.20
C GLY A 147 1.92 -1.14 -7.92
N ILE A 148 1.03 -1.34 -6.95
CA ILE A 148 1.15 -0.88 -5.56
C ILE A 148 1.07 -2.11 -4.66
N VAL A 149 1.85 -2.13 -3.58
CA VAL A 149 1.74 -3.14 -2.53
C VAL A 149 1.48 -2.43 -1.21
N VAL A 150 0.35 -2.73 -0.59
CA VAL A 150 -0.05 -2.21 0.72
C VAL A 150 0.44 -3.18 1.79
N THR A 151 1.64 -2.92 2.31
CA THR A 151 2.27 -3.74 3.36
C THR A 151 3.35 -2.94 4.09
N PRO A 152 3.40 -3.00 5.44
CA PRO A 152 4.55 -2.53 6.21
C PRO A 152 5.59 -3.66 6.43
N SER A 153 5.49 -4.77 5.68
CA SER A 153 6.34 -5.96 5.77
C SER A 153 6.17 -6.71 7.10
N HIS A 154 7.17 -6.64 7.97
CA HIS A 154 7.24 -7.36 9.24
C HIS A 154 7.17 -6.39 10.44
N ASN A 155 6.76 -5.14 10.17
CA ASN A 155 6.51 -4.17 11.22
C ASN A 155 5.42 -4.68 12.20
N PRO A 156 5.36 -4.13 13.42
CA PRO A 156 4.33 -4.51 14.39
C PRO A 156 2.90 -4.28 13.87
N PRO A 157 1.87 -4.92 14.47
CA PRO A 157 0.49 -4.85 14.01
C PRO A 157 -0.21 -3.48 14.01
N THR A 158 0.39 -2.45 14.63
CA THR A 158 -0.17 -1.09 14.82
C THR A 158 -0.03 -0.21 13.60
#